data_AF-A0AAD4DS45-F1
#
_entry.id   AF-A0AAD4DS45-F1
#
_cell.length_a   1.000
_cell.length_b   1.000
_cell.length_c   1.000
_cell.angle_alpha   90.00
_cell.angle_beta   90.00
_cell.angle_gamma   90.00
#
_symmetry.space_group_name_H-M   'P 1'
#
loop_
_entity.id
_entity.type
_entity.pdbx_description
1 polymer ?
#
loop_
_entity_poly.entity_id
_entity_poly.type
_entity_poly.pdbx_seq_one_letter_code
_entity_poly.pdbx_strand_id
1 'polypeptide(L)'
;KTWLFNNKKKKERKDMIKYGRKWTPRMVVYQQKRQEVLKRIEDESRVKPGDPGMFKHYQAVVKIVMAELDDDKLEKAKETAEEWSNNCPPPEIQAQVACKKGLAYMEHFLNEMWRQCGMRVFVMSAWKNEKGKVLFGM
;
A
#
# COMPACT_ATOMS: atom_id res chain seq x y z
N LYS A 1 -41.44 -10.46 7.72
CA LYS A 1 -40.05 -10.56 8.25
C LYS A 1 -39.00 -9.73 7.45
N THR A 2 -39.41 -8.80 6.56
CA THR A 2 -38.50 -8.06 5.66
C THR A 2 -38.22 -6.61 6.05
N TRP A 3 -38.88 -6.08 7.08
CA TRP A 3 -38.77 -4.68 7.52
C TRP A 3 -37.31 -4.27 7.84
N LEU A 4 -36.56 -5.13 8.52
CA LEU A 4 -35.14 -4.91 8.86
C LEU A 4 -34.20 -4.82 7.65
N PHE A 5 -34.50 -5.51 6.54
CA PHE A 5 -33.69 -5.47 5.34
C PHE A 5 -33.96 -4.20 4.51
N ASN A 6 -35.21 -3.73 4.46
CA ASN A 6 -35.58 -2.51 3.74
C ASN A 6 -35.24 -1.22 4.49
N ASN A 7 -35.22 -1.24 5.83
CA ASN A 7 -34.91 -0.07 6.66
C ASN A 7 -33.48 -0.05 7.23
N LYS A 8 -32.60 -0.95 6.79
CA LYS A 8 -31.19 -0.84 7.15
C LYS A 8 -30.63 0.41 6.46
N LYS A 9 -30.14 1.39 7.25
CA LYS A 9 -29.38 2.53 6.71
C LYS A 9 -28.36 1.97 5.71
N LYS A 10 -28.46 2.40 4.45
CA LYS A 10 -27.45 2.09 3.44
C LYS A 10 -26.12 2.58 4.01
N LYS A 11 -25.18 1.65 4.18
CA LYS A 11 -23.87 1.97 4.72
C LYS A 11 -23.26 3.04 3.82
N GLU A 12 -22.92 4.19 4.39
CA GLU A 12 -22.19 5.22 3.66
C GLU A 12 -20.95 4.57 3.04
N ARG A 13 -20.78 4.77 1.72
CA ARG A 13 -19.57 4.30 1.03
C ARG A 13 -18.42 5.11 1.61
N LYS A 14 -17.55 4.46 2.36
CA LYS A 14 -16.27 5.06 2.77
C LYS A 14 -15.41 5.19 1.52
N ASP A 15 -14.69 6.30 1.40
CA ASP A 15 -13.68 6.45 0.36
C ASP A 15 -12.71 5.29 0.43
N MET A 16 -12.59 4.57 -0.68
CA MET A 16 -11.74 3.39 -0.77
C MET A 16 -10.26 3.77 -0.70
N ILE A 17 -9.94 4.99 -1.14
CA ILE A 17 -8.57 5.51 -1.20
C ILE A 17 -8.45 6.77 -0.34
N LYS A 18 -7.51 6.72 0.60
CA LYS A 18 -7.11 7.88 1.40
C LYS A 18 -5.84 8.47 0.80
N TYR A 19 -5.95 9.66 0.20
CA TYR A 19 -4.82 10.42 -0.28
C TYR A 19 -3.96 10.94 0.90
N GLY A 20 -2.66 11.12 0.67
CA GLY A 20 -1.77 11.74 1.66
C GLY A 20 -1.54 10.95 2.96
N ARG A 21 -1.76 9.63 2.96
CA ARG A 21 -1.49 8.81 4.14
C ARG A 21 0.01 8.86 4.48
N LYS A 22 0.34 9.35 5.68
CA LYS A 22 1.70 9.36 6.22
C LYS A 22 2.28 7.95 6.33
N TRP A 23 3.60 7.85 6.16
CA TRP A 23 4.36 6.63 6.37
C TRP A 23 4.44 6.32 7.85
N THR A 24 4.36 5.05 8.20
CA THR A 24 4.56 4.58 9.58
C THR A 24 5.86 3.78 9.66
N PRO A 25 6.48 3.67 10.85
CA PRO A 25 7.73 2.91 11.02
C PRO A 25 7.58 1.46 10.52
N ARG A 26 6.42 0.86 10.78
CA ARG A 26 6.06 -0.47 10.27
C ARG A 26 6.07 -0.55 8.74
N MET A 27 5.63 0.49 8.04
CA MET A 27 5.67 0.52 6.57
C MET A 27 7.09 0.67 6.04
N VAL A 28 7.95 1.43 6.73
CA VAL A 28 9.37 1.56 6.39
C VAL A 28 10.09 0.23 6.56
N VAL A 29 9.97 -0.40 7.74
CA VAL A 29 10.56 -1.71 8.02
C VAL A 29 10.05 -2.75 7.03
N TYR A 30 8.74 -2.73 6.72
CA TYR A 30 8.16 -3.58 5.70
C TYR A 30 8.86 -3.42 4.34
N GLN A 31 9.11 -2.18 3.89
CA GLN A 31 9.71 -1.95 2.58
C GLN A 31 11.18 -2.35 2.56
N GLN A 32 11.92 -2.01 3.61
CA GLN A 32 13.35 -2.32 3.73
C GLN A 32 13.61 -3.83 3.89
N LYS A 33 12.79 -4.53 4.67
CA LYS A 33 12.94 -5.96 4.97
C LYS A 33 12.01 -6.86 4.16
N ARG A 34 11.44 -6.37 3.06
CA ARG A 34 10.45 -7.10 2.27
C ARG A 34 10.94 -8.48 1.83
N GLN A 35 12.17 -8.55 1.31
CA GLN A 35 12.76 -9.82 0.86
C GLN A 35 12.99 -10.81 2.00
N GLU A 36 13.39 -10.31 3.18
CA GLU A 36 13.55 -11.12 4.40
C GLU A 36 12.20 -11.71 4.84
N VAL A 37 11.16 -10.89 4.85
CA VAL A 37 9.79 -11.33 5.19
C VAL A 37 9.30 -12.39 4.20
N LEU A 38 9.51 -12.18 2.89
CA LEU A 38 9.08 -13.14 1.87
C LEU A 38 9.80 -14.49 2.00
N LYS A 39 11.10 -14.48 2.26
CA LYS A 39 11.88 -15.71 2.49
C LYS A 39 11.39 -16.46 3.73
N ARG A 40 11.21 -15.76 4.85
CA ARG A 40 10.69 -16.39 6.08
C ARG A 40 9.32 -17.03 5.89
N ILE A 41 8.43 -16.38 5.11
CA ILE A 41 7.12 -16.98 4.81
C ILE A 41 7.28 -18.25 3.97
N GLU A 42 8.16 -18.23 2.97
CA GLU A 42 8.44 -19.42 2.14
C GLU A 42 9.03 -20.56 3.00
N ASP A 43 9.96 -20.26 3.90
CA ASP A 43 10.59 -21.23 4.79
C ASP A 43 9.61 -21.82 5.82
N GLU A 44 8.80 -20.98 6.47
CA GLU A 44 7.89 -21.40 7.55
C GLU A 44 6.62 -22.08 7.02
N SER A 45 6.06 -21.59 5.91
CA SER A 45 4.74 -22.01 5.43
C SER A 45 4.78 -22.82 4.13
N ARG A 46 5.93 -22.87 3.44
CA ARG A 46 6.10 -23.45 2.09
C ARG A 46 5.17 -22.83 1.04
N VAL A 47 4.59 -21.68 1.36
CA VAL A 47 3.71 -20.93 0.47
C VAL A 47 4.58 -20.02 -0.40
N LYS A 48 4.47 -20.17 -1.71
CA LYS A 48 5.26 -19.38 -2.67
C LYS A 48 4.89 -17.89 -2.59
N PRO A 49 5.85 -16.97 -2.78
CA PRO A 49 5.56 -15.56 -2.97
C PRO A 49 4.53 -15.32 -4.07
N GLY A 50 3.40 -14.70 -3.70
CA GLY A 50 2.30 -14.39 -4.62
C GLY A 50 1.06 -15.28 -4.50
N ASP A 51 1.11 -16.36 -3.71
CA ASP A 51 -0.08 -17.17 -3.40
C ASP A 51 -1.03 -16.40 -2.46
N PRO A 52 -2.36 -16.39 -2.71
CA PRO A 52 -3.34 -15.79 -1.80
C PRO A 52 -3.21 -16.25 -0.33
N GLY A 53 -2.77 -17.48 -0.09
CA GLY A 53 -2.52 -18.05 1.24
C GLY A 53 -1.42 -17.33 2.02
N MET A 54 -0.48 -16.65 1.34
CA MET A 54 0.62 -15.90 1.95
C MET A 54 0.12 -14.82 2.90
N PHE A 55 -1.02 -14.19 2.59
CA PHE A 55 -1.53 -13.06 3.38
C PHE A 55 -1.76 -13.40 4.85
N LYS A 56 -2.13 -14.66 5.15
CA LYS A 56 -2.36 -15.15 6.52
C LYS A 56 -1.06 -15.17 7.34
N HIS A 57 0.03 -15.64 6.74
CA HIS A 57 1.34 -15.72 7.39
C HIS A 57 2.06 -14.37 7.42
N TYR A 58 1.76 -13.51 6.46
CA TYR A 58 2.42 -12.23 6.27
C TYR A 58 2.39 -11.34 7.52
N GLN A 59 1.22 -11.20 8.14
CA GLN A 59 1.08 -10.33 9.31
C GLN A 59 1.86 -10.86 10.53
N ALA A 60 1.91 -12.18 10.69
CA ALA A 60 2.63 -12.84 11.77
C ALA A 60 4.14 -12.66 11.60
N VAL A 61 4.68 -12.95 10.41
CA VAL A 61 6.11 -12.81 10.12
C VAL A 61 6.58 -11.37 10.28
N VAL A 62 5.82 -10.39 9.79
CA VAL A 62 6.18 -8.96 10.00
C VAL A 62 6.20 -8.60 11.49
N LYS A 63 5.28 -9.14 12.29
CA LYS A 63 5.26 -8.89 13.73
C LYS A 63 6.51 -9.48 14.40
N ILE A 64 6.91 -10.69 14.02
CA ILE A 64 8.12 -11.35 14.51
C ILE A 64 9.36 -10.53 14.13
N VAL A 65 9.49 -10.17 12.85
CA VAL A 65 10.61 -9.35 12.34
C VAL A 65 10.70 -8.00 13.05
N MET A 66 9.56 -7.36 13.36
CA MET A 66 9.55 -6.12 14.13
C MET A 66 9.90 -6.32 15.60
N ALA A 67 9.57 -7.46 16.20
CA ALA A 67 9.90 -7.77 17.60
C ALA A 67 11.39 -8.15 17.78
N GLU A 68 12.00 -8.72 16.75
CA GLU A 68 13.45 -9.00 16.70
C GLU A 68 14.28 -7.78 16.32
N LEU A 69 13.64 -6.67 15.93
CA LEU A 69 14.34 -5.43 15.65
C LEU A 69 14.81 -4.81 16.96
N ASP A 70 16.10 -4.51 17.01
CA ASP A 70 16.70 -3.72 18.09
C ASP A 70 16.06 -2.33 18.21
N ASP A 71 16.01 -1.79 19.43
CA ASP A 71 15.41 -0.49 19.72
C ASP A 71 16.05 0.64 18.88
N ASP A 72 17.36 0.57 18.61
CA ASP A 72 18.05 1.54 17.76
C ASP A 72 17.54 1.49 16.31
N LYS A 73 17.20 0.31 15.80
CA LYS A 73 16.67 0.12 14.45
C LYS A 73 15.21 0.56 14.36
N LEU A 74 14.45 0.39 15.44
CA LEU A 74 13.08 0.90 15.52
C LEU A 74 13.08 2.43 15.51
N GLU A 75 14.00 3.07 16.23
CA GLU A 75 14.10 4.53 16.26
C GLU A 75 14.48 5.10 14.89
N LYS A 76 15.49 4.52 14.22
CA LYS A 76 15.82 4.88 12.83
C LYS A 76 14.65 4.71 11.87
N ALA A 77 13.83 3.69 12.07
CA ALA A 77 12.63 3.49 11.25
C ALA A 77 11.55 4.55 11.52
N LYS A 78 11.48 5.12 12.73
CA LYS A 78 10.59 6.25 13.03
C LYS A 78 11.07 7.52 12.34
N GLU A 79 12.35 7.85 12.47
CA GLU A 79 12.96 9.00 11.80
C GLU A 79 12.75 8.92 10.28
N THR A 80 13.02 7.75 9.69
CA THR A 80 12.82 7.51 8.26
C THR A 80 11.34 7.64 7.86
N ALA A 81 10.40 7.20 8.72
CA ALA A 81 8.97 7.31 8.43
C ALA A 81 8.50 8.77 8.45
N GLU A 82 9.05 9.58 9.35
CA GLU A 82 8.79 11.02 9.41
C GLU A 82 9.37 11.72 8.19
N GLU A 83 10.64 11.42 7.85
CA GLU A 83 11.30 11.96 6.67
C GLU A 83 10.51 11.64 5.39
N TRP A 84 10.11 10.39 5.18
CA TRP A 84 9.34 10.00 3.98
C TRP A 84 7.94 10.61 3.95
N SER A 85 7.37 10.89 5.11
CA SER A 85 6.07 11.56 5.21
C SER A 85 6.15 13.04 4.84
N ASN A 86 7.30 13.68 5.06
CA ASN A 86 7.51 15.10 4.80
C ASN A 86 8.11 15.35 3.40
N ASN A 87 9.11 14.58 2.99
CA ASN A 87 9.94 14.82 1.79
C ASN A 87 9.69 13.85 0.64
N CYS A 88 8.75 12.90 0.79
CA CYS A 88 8.53 11.74 -0.07
C CYS A 88 9.55 10.60 0.13
N PRO A 89 9.15 9.33 -0.08
CA PRO A 89 10.06 8.20 0.02
C PRO A 89 11.05 8.15 -1.17
N PRO A 90 12.11 7.34 -1.11
CA PRO A 90 13.06 7.15 -2.20
C PRO A 90 12.41 6.74 -3.54
N PRO A 91 13.01 7.09 -4.70
CA PRO A 91 12.43 6.84 -6.02
C PRO A 91 12.06 5.38 -6.28
N GLU A 92 12.84 4.42 -5.79
CA GLU A 92 12.55 2.99 -5.93
C GLU A 92 11.26 2.59 -5.20
N ILE A 93 11.03 3.17 -4.04
CA ILE A 93 9.82 2.91 -3.24
C ILE A 93 8.62 3.62 -3.89
N GLN A 94 8.81 4.84 -4.40
CA GLN A 94 7.79 5.52 -5.20
C GLN A 94 7.39 4.69 -6.42
N ALA A 95 8.36 4.16 -7.17
CA ALA A 95 8.14 3.28 -8.31
C ALA A 95 7.31 2.05 -7.94
N GLN A 96 7.65 1.37 -6.84
CA GLN A 96 6.89 0.22 -6.35
C GLN A 96 5.45 0.58 -5.95
N VAL A 97 5.28 1.71 -5.27
CA VAL A 97 3.95 2.21 -4.86
C VAL A 97 3.13 2.58 -6.09
N ALA A 98 3.73 3.23 -7.09
CA ALA A 98 3.10 3.59 -8.36
C ALA A 98 2.62 2.34 -9.11
N CYS A 99 3.47 1.32 -9.27
CA CYS A 99 3.09 0.05 -9.91
C CYS A 99 1.88 -0.62 -9.22
N LYS A 100 1.81 -0.58 -7.89
CA LYS A 100 0.79 -1.32 -7.13
C LYS A 100 -0.52 -0.55 -6.95
N LYS A 101 -0.44 0.76 -6.81
CA LYS A 101 -1.57 1.60 -6.38
C LYS A 101 -1.90 2.71 -7.37
N GLY A 102 -0.99 3.07 -8.28
CA GLY A 102 -1.17 4.20 -9.19
C GLY A 102 -2.49 4.13 -9.95
N LEU A 103 -2.78 2.98 -10.59
CA LEU A 103 -4.03 2.77 -11.33
C LEU A 103 -5.27 2.94 -10.44
N ALA A 104 -5.28 2.34 -9.25
CA ALA A 104 -6.40 2.48 -8.32
C ALA A 104 -6.62 3.95 -7.91
N TYR A 105 -5.55 4.71 -7.66
CA TYR A 105 -5.62 6.14 -7.36
C TYR A 105 -6.21 6.93 -8.52
N MET A 106 -5.77 6.65 -9.75
CA MET A 106 -6.29 7.30 -10.96
C MET A 106 -7.78 6.98 -11.15
N GLU A 107 -8.17 5.71 -11.12
CA GLU A 107 -9.58 5.30 -11.23
C GLU A 107 -10.45 5.97 -10.17
N HIS A 108 -9.99 6.02 -8.92
CA HIS A 108 -10.74 6.67 -7.85
C HIS A 108 -10.90 8.17 -8.12
N PHE A 109 -9.83 8.86 -8.52
CA PHE A 109 -9.90 10.28 -8.88
C PHE A 109 -10.86 10.54 -10.05
N LEU A 110 -10.76 9.76 -11.13
CA LEU A 110 -11.64 9.86 -12.28
C LEU A 110 -13.12 9.67 -11.89
N ASN A 111 -13.40 8.67 -11.06
CA ASN A 111 -14.75 8.38 -10.57
C ASN A 111 -15.28 9.52 -9.68
N GLU A 112 -14.46 10.11 -8.83
CA GLU A 112 -14.86 11.25 -8.00
C GLU A 112 -15.15 12.50 -8.85
N MET A 113 -14.30 12.81 -9.84
CA MET A 113 -14.51 13.96 -10.73
C MET A 113 -15.79 13.84 -11.54
N TRP A 114 -16.11 12.64 -12.03
CA TRP A 114 -17.39 12.39 -12.68
C TRP A 114 -18.57 12.52 -11.71
N ARG A 115 -18.47 11.88 -10.54
CA ARG A 115 -19.58 11.82 -9.58
C ARG A 115 -19.93 13.17 -8.98
N GLN A 116 -18.92 13.94 -8.58
CA GLN A 116 -19.15 15.21 -7.88
C GLN A 116 -19.40 16.36 -8.83
N CYS A 117 -18.74 16.37 -10.00
CA CYS A 117 -18.73 17.54 -10.88
C CYS A 117 -19.23 17.25 -12.30
N GLY A 118 -19.59 16.01 -12.64
CA GLY A 118 -19.94 15.64 -14.02
C GLY A 118 -18.79 15.77 -15.02
N MET A 119 -17.54 15.89 -14.52
CA MET A 119 -16.38 16.16 -15.35
C MET A 119 -15.78 14.86 -15.90
N ARG A 120 -15.44 14.86 -17.18
CA ARG A 120 -14.59 13.82 -17.78
C ARG A 120 -13.14 14.27 -17.70
N VAL A 121 -12.32 13.45 -17.05
CA VAL A 121 -10.89 13.67 -16.91
C VAL A 121 -10.17 12.52 -17.60
N PHE A 122 -9.05 12.83 -18.24
CA PHE A 122 -8.11 11.84 -18.76
C PHE A 122 -6.81 12.02 -17.99
N VAL A 123 -6.29 10.94 -17.41
CA VAL A 123 -5.03 10.96 -16.68
C VAL A 123 -4.01 10.16 -17.48
N MET A 124 -2.89 10.79 -17.81
CA MET A 124 -1.71 10.10 -18.29
C MET A 124 -0.71 10.05 -17.16
N SER A 125 -0.16 8.86 -16.89
CA SER A 125 0.84 8.64 -15.87
C SER A 125 2.09 8.00 -16.46
N ALA A 126 3.24 8.41 -15.93
CA ALA A 126 4.52 7.83 -16.27
C ALA A 126 5.33 7.63 -14.99
N TRP A 127 5.93 6.45 -14.83
CA TRP A 127 6.80 6.17 -13.69
C TRP A 127 7.91 5.20 -14.08
N LYS A 128 9.05 5.27 -13.39
CA LYS A 128 10.12 4.29 -13.56
C LYS A 128 9.74 3.01 -12.84
N ASN A 129 10.02 1.85 -13.42
CA ASN A 129 9.90 0.57 -12.73
C ASN A 129 11.17 0.23 -11.94
N GLU A 130 11.17 -0.89 -11.22
CA GLU A 130 12.32 -1.38 -10.44
C GLU A 130 13.59 -1.61 -11.30
N LYS A 131 13.45 -1.71 -12.63
CA LYS A 131 14.56 -1.86 -13.59
C LYS A 131 14.96 -0.53 -14.27
N GLY A 132 14.44 0.59 -13.78
CA GLY A 132 14.71 1.93 -14.33
C GLY A 132 14.02 2.24 -15.66
N LYS A 133 13.23 1.32 -16.23
CA LYS A 133 12.46 1.56 -17.46
C LYS A 133 11.24 2.41 -17.15
N VAL A 134 10.98 3.41 -17.99
CA VAL A 134 9.76 4.22 -17.88
C VAL A 134 8.58 3.41 -18.40
N LEU A 135 7.57 3.26 -17.55
CA LEU A 135 6.26 2.72 -17.89
C LEU A 135 5.28 3.86 -18.03
N PHE A 136 4.33 3.69 -18.95
CA PHE A 136 3.22 4.61 -19.17
C PHE A 136 1.91 3.88 -18.84
N GLY A 137 1.00 4.57 -18.19
CA GLY A 137 -0.35 4.09 -17.89
C GLY A 137 -1.38 5.18 -18.14
N MET A 138 -2.50 4.80 -18.75
CA MET A 138 -3.72 5.60 -18.86
C MET A 138 -4.84 4.90 -18.09
#